data_AF-A0A957P1G6-F1
#
_entry.id   AF-A0A957P1G6-F1
#
_cell.length_a   1.000
_cell.length_b   1.000
_cell.length_c   1.000
_cell.angle_alpha   90.00
_cell.angle_beta   90.00
_cell.angle_gamma   90.00
#
_symmetry.space_group_name_H-M   'P 1'
#
loop_
_entity.id
_entity.type
_entity.pdbx_description
1 polymer ?
#
loop_
_entity_poly.entity_id
_entity_poly.type
_entity_poly.pdbx_seq_one_letter_code
_entity_poly.pdbx_strand_id
1 'polypeptide(L)'
;APIYALIRQESHSNLPIYNRQMVDHLRQDVQSAPGIIFTDRPFYAFQVHALTPPETAVISRKRLQSGDITDDMLVQMLEKYAPPYLVLERFTSIYGENFLRMVHDRYSLRFEVDSSQYYVLNY
;
A
#
# COMPACT_ATOMS: atom_id res chain seq x y z
N ALA A 1 24.49 43.47 -10.32
CA ALA A 1 25.06 42.16 -9.96
C ALA A 1 23.93 41.31 -9.37
N PRO A 2 23.59 40.15 -9.94
CA PRO A 2 22.29 39.54 -9.67
C PRO A 2 22.28 38.70 -8.39
N ILE A 3 21.07 38.63 -7.82
CA ILE A 3 20.65 38.14 -6.49
C ILE A 3 20.72 36.60 -6.39
N TYR A 4 21.64 35.93 -7.08
CA TYR A 4 21.70 34.47 -7.16
C TYR A 4 22.58 33.80 -6.09
N ALA A 5 23.19 34.55 -5.17
CA ALA A 5 24.20 33.98 -4.27
C ALA A 5 23.66 33.39 -2.94
N LEU A 6 22.35 33.37 -2.68
CA LEU A 6 21.81 32.92 -1.39
C LEU A 6 20.47 32.18 -1.53
N ILE A 7 20.47 31.01 -2.18
CA ILE A 7 19.44 30.00 -1.91
C ILE A 7 20.15 28.77 -1.36
N ARG A 8 19.79 28.46 -0.11
CA ARG A 8 20.29 27.38 0.72
C ARG A 8 20.40 26.07 -0.04
N GLN A 9 21.47 25.32 0.27
CA GLN A 9 21.45 23.87 0.20
C GLN A 9 20.36 23.36 1.15
N GLU A 10 19.12 23.27 0.67
CA GLU A 10 18.18 22.28 1.19
C GLU A 10 18.53 20.99 0.48
N SER A 11 19.23 20.11 1.19
CA SER A 11 19.36 18.70 0.85
C SER A 11 17.96 18.10 0.82
N HIS A 12 17.25 18.24 -0.31
CA HIS A 12 16.16 17.36 -0.67
C HIS A 12 16.76 15.96 -0.69
N SER A 13 16.61 15.23 0.41
CA SER A 13 16.94 13.84 0.46
C SER A 13 16.14 13.17 -0.65
N ASN A 14 16.81 12.69 -1.70
CA ASN A 14 16.26 11.85 -2.77
C ASN A 14 15.83 10.48 -2.21
N LEU A 15 15.15 10.49 -1.06
CA LEU A 15 14.60 9.29 -0.46
C LEU A 15 13.44 8.85 -1.35
N PRO A 16 13.40 7.56 -1.70
CA PRO A 16 12.28 7.02 -2.43
C PRO A 16 10.97 7.38 -1.73
N ILE A 17 9.92 7.67 -2.52
CA ILE A 17 8.57 7.94 -2.00
C ILE A 17 7.90 6.64 -1.51
N TYR A 18 8.65 5.67 -1.00
CA TYR A 18 8.18 4.39 -0.50
C TYR A 18 9.18 3.88 0.52
N ASN A 19 8.74 3.03 1.43
CA ASN A 19 9.63 2.45 2.42
C ASN A 19 10.44 1.29 1.80
N ARG A 20 11.78 1.40 1.83
CA ARG A 20 12.65 0.37 1.23
C ARG A 20 12.57 -0.96 2.00
N GLN A 21 12.51 -0.92 3.33
CA GLN A 21 12.40 -2.13 4.16
C GLN A 21 11.11 -2.89 3.85
N MET A 22 10.02 -2.14 3.62
CA MET A 22 8.75 -2.70 3.18
C MET A 22 8.88 -3.47 1.85
N VAL A 23 9.57 -2.89 0.86
CA VAL A 23 9.85 -3.56 -0.41
C VAL A 23 10.70 -4.81 -0.22
N ASP A 24 11.69 -4.78 0.67
CA ASP A 24 12.57 -5.92 0.90
C ASP A 24 11.83 -7.11 1.54
N HIS A 25 11.02 -6.86 2.57
CA HIS A 25 10.14 -7.88 3.16
C HIS A 25 9.14 -8.44 2.14
N LEU A 26 8.45 -7.56 1.42
CA LEU A 26 7.48 -7.97 0.41
C LEU A 26 8.13 -8.77 -0.73
N ARG A 27 9.32 -8.37 -1.18
CA ARG A 27 10.07 -9.07 -2.24
C ARG A 27 10.46 -10.47 -1.81
N GLN A 28 10.94 -10.64 -0.57
CA GLN A 28 11.32 -11.95 -0.04
C GLN A 28 10.13 -12.92 -0.09
N ASP A 29 8.97 -12.48 0.39
CA ASP A 29 7.77 -13.32 0.44
C ASP A 29 7.22 -13.61 -0.96
N VAL A 30 7.14 -12.59 -1.84
CA VAL A 30 6.69 -12.76 -3.23
C VAL A 30 7.62 -13.68 -4.04
N GLN A 31 8.93 -13.63 -3.80
CA GLN A 31 9.88 -14.55 -4.44
C GLN A 31 9.69 -16.00 -3.95
N SER A 32 9.35 -16.19 -2.67
CA SER A 32 9.08 -17.52 -2.12
C SER A 32 7.73 -18.07 -2.57
N ALA A 33 6.71 -17.22 -2.69
CA ALA A 33 5.36 -17.59 -3.08
C ALA A 33 4.74 -16.48 -3.94
N PRO A 34 4.85 -16.56 -5.28
CA PRO A 34 4.30 -15.54 -6.17
C PRO A 34 2.79 -15.36 -5.96
N GLY A 35 2.34 -14.11 -5.96
CA GLY A 35 0.94 -13.80 -5.70
C GLY A 35 0.58 -12.37 -6.04
N ILE A 36 -0.73 -12.10 -6.07
CA ILE A 36 -1.24 -10.75 -6.26
C ILE A 36 -1.06 -9.92 -4.98
N ILE A 37 -0.93 -8.61 -5.14
CA ILE A 37 -0.80 -7.66 -4.04
C ILE A 37 -1.96 -6.69 -4.10
N PHE A 38 -2.76 -6.67 -3.05
CA PHE A 38 -3.65 -5.53 -2.82
C PHE A 38 -2.83 -4.44 -2.13
N THR A 39 -2.78 -3.26 -2.73
CA THR A 39 -2.09 -2.13 -2.13
C THR A 39 -2.79 -0.83 -2.44
N ASP A 40 -2.81 0.04 -1.45
CA ASP A 40 -3.24 1.41 -1.64
C ASP A 40 -2.14 2.27 -2.22
N ARG A 41 -0.94 1.76 -2.46
CA ARG A 41 0.21 2.43 -3.08
C ARG A 41 0.80 1.53 -4.18
N PRO A 42 0.30 1.60 -5.42
CA PRO A 42 0.65 0.67 -6.51
C PRO A 42 2.15 0.52 -6.81
N PHE A 43 2.95 1.50 -6.38
CA PHE A 43 4.40 1.45 -6.50
C PHE A 43 5.04 0.22 -5.81
N TYR A 44 4.47 -0.28 -4.71
CA TYR A 44 4.97 -1.50 -4.07
C TYR A 44 4.86 -2.72 -4.98
N ALA A 45 3.70 -2.92 -5.62
CA ALA A 45 3.50 -4.02 -6.56
C ALA A 45 4.45 -3.93 -7.76
N PHE A 46 4.67 -2.71 -8.27
CA PHE A 46 5.62 -2.46 -9.35
C PHE A 46 7.06 -2.85 -8.96
N GLN A 47 7.53 -2.50 -7.75
CA GLN A 47 8.90 -2.76 -7.28
C GLN A 47 9.25 -4.25 -7.10
N VAL A 48 8.23 -5.10 -6.93
CA VAL A 48 8.40 -6.55 -6.74
C VAL A 48 7.88 -7.35 -7.93
N HIS A 49 7.53 -6.68 -9.03
CA HIS A 49 7.01 -7.29 -10.27
C HIS A 49 5.77 -8.16 -10.03
N ALA A 50 4.92 -7.79 -9.08
CA ALA A 50 3.67 -8.48 -8.79
C ALA A 50 2.47 -7.77 -9.42
N LEU A 51 1.42 -8.55 -9.67
CA LEU A 51 0.13 -8.01 -10.12
C LEU A 51 -0.60 -7.35 -8.95
N THR A 52 -1.43 -6.35 -9.26
CA THR A 52 -2.38 -5.74 -8.34
C THR A 52 -3.77 -5.75 -8.95
N PRO A 53 -4.85 -5.91 -8.17
CA PRO A 53 -6.20 -5.75 -8.69
C PRO A 53 -6.34 -4.43 -9.48
N PRO A 54 -6.95 -4.43 -10.69
CA PRO A 54 -7.11 -3.22 -11.48
C PRO A 54 -7.82 -2.09 -10.71
N GLU A 55 -8.77 -2.46 -9.84
CA GLU A 55 -9.52 -1.53 -9.02
C GLU A 55 -8.66 -0.87 -7.92
N THR A 56 -7.65 -1.56 -7.40
CA THR A 56 -6.73 -0.98 -6.38
C THR A 56 -5.73 0.00 -6.99
N ALA A 57 -5.39 -0.18 -8.27
CA ALA A 57 -4.51 0.74 -9.01
C ALA A 57 -5.04 2.18 -9.08
N VAL A 58 -6.35 2.37 -8.89
CA VAL A 58 -7.04 3.67 -8.98
C VAL A 58 -7.58 4.16 -7.63
N ILE A 59 -7.24 3.51 -6.50
CA ILE A 59 -7.62 3.99 -5.18
C ILE A 59 -6.95 5.34 -4.93
N SER A 60 -7.78 6.31 -4.54
CA SER A 60 -7.35 7.64 -4.15
C SER A 60 -8.20 8.12 -2.97
N ARG A 61 -7.64 9.05 -2.18
CA ARG A 61 -8.36 9.70 -1.08
C ARG A 61 -9.70 10.28 -1.54
N LYS A 62 -9.74 10.92 -2.72
CA LYS A 62 -10.96 11.52 -3.26
C LYS A 62 -12.08 10.49 -3.42
N ARG A 63 -11.77 9.31 -4.00
CA ARG A 63 -12.76 8.26 -4.26
C ARG A 63 -13.27 7.59 -2.98
N LEU A 64 -12.39 7.44 -1.97
CA LEU A 64 -12.78 6.94 -0.66
C LEU A 64 -13.72 7.94 0.04
N GLN A 65 -13.40 9.23 -0.01
CA GLN A 65 -14.21 10.27 0.64
C GLN A 65 -15.52 10.58 -0.09
N SER A 66 -15.58 10.46 -1.42
CA SER A 66 -16.81 10.64 -2.20
C SER A 66 -17.74 9.42 -2.13
N GLY A 67 -17.24 8.27 -1.67
CA GLY A 67 -17.99 7.01 -1.72
C GLY A 67 -17.99 6.34 -3.09
N ASP A 68 -17.19 6.81 -4.06
CA ASP A 68 -17.00 6.13 -5.35
C ASP A 68 -16.31 4.76 -5.16
N ILE A 69 -15.53 4.63 -4.08
CA ILE A 69 -15.03 3.36 -3.56
C ILE A 69 -15.51 3.27 -2.12
N THR A 70 -16.48 2.39 -1.88
CA THR A 70 -17.05 2.17 -0.54
C THR A 70 -16.27 1.13 0.25
N ASP A 71 -16.49 1.09 1.56
CA ASP A 71 -15.93 0.08 2.44
C ASP A 71 -16.30 -1.35 2.01
N ASP A 72 -17.57 -1.58 1.66
CA ASP A 72 -18.06 -2.88 1.19
C ASP A 72 -17.44 -3.29 -0.15
N MET A 73 -17.17 -2.33 -1.05
CA MET A 73 -16.45 -2.63 -2.30
C MET A 73 -15.03 -3.12 -2.02
N LEU A 74 -14.34 -2.55 -1.03
CA LEU A 74 -13.01 -3.00 -0.64
C LEU A 74 -13.06 -4.41 -0.03
N VAL A 75 -14.07 -4.70 0.80
CA VAL A 75 -14.32 -6.06 1.33
C VAL A 75 -14.54 -7.05 0.19
N GLN A 76 -15.42 -6.73 -0.76
CA GLN A 76 -15.68 -7.56 -1.93
C GLN A 76 -14.42 -7.79 -2.78
N MET A 77 -13.51 -6.81 -2.87
CA MET A 77 -12.23 -7.01 -3.53
C MET A 77 -11.35 -8.02 -2.80
N LEU A 78 -11.27 -7.96 -1.47
CA LEU A 78 -10.52 -8.95 -0.67
C LEU A 78 -11.11 -10.34 -0.84
N GLU A 79 -12.44 -10.47 -0.91
CA GLU A 79 -13.11 -11.75 -1.13
C GLU A 79 -12.90 -12.29 -2.55
N LYS A 80 -13.09 -11.45 -3.56
CA LYS A 80 -12.99 -11.82 -4.98
C LYS A 80 -11.58 -12.26 -5.36
N TYR A 81 -10.59 -11.48 -4.94
CA TYR A 81 -9.21 -11.67 -5.37
C TYR A 81 -8.41 -12.52 -4.38
N ALA A 82 -8.81 -12.57 -3.10
CA ALA A 82 -8.11 -13.27 -2.03
C ALA A 82 -6.58 -13.03 -2.08
N PRO A 83 -6.12 -11.76 -2.10
CA PRO A 83 -4.72 -11.48 -2.28
C PRO A 83 -3.90 -12.10 -1.15
N PRO A 84 -2.80 -12.84 -1.43
CA PRO A 84 -1.95 -13.36 -0.37
C PRO A 84 -1.21 -12.25 0.39
N TYR A 85 -1.06 -11.08 -0.22
CA TYR A 85 -0.30 -9.95 0.31
C TYR A 85 -1.11 -8.66 0.29
N LEU A 86 -1.05 -7.92 1.40
CA LEU A 86 -1.64 -6.59 1.56
C LEU A 86 -0.57 -5.58 1.97
N VAL A 87 -0.47 -4.44 1.28
CA VAL A 87 0.34 -3.30 1.73
C VAL A 87 -0.53 -2.05 1.80
N LEU A 88 -0.81 -1.57 3.01
CA LEU A 88 -1.60 -0.37 3.28
C LEU A 88 -0.69 0.73 3.81
N GLU A 89 -0.77 1.94 3.25
CA GLU A 89 0.10 3.05 3.68
C GLU A 89 -0.59 4.41 3.64
N ARG A 90 -1.26 4.75 2.53
CA ARG A 90 -1.71 6.12 2.27
C ARG A 90 -3.00 6.47 2.99
N PHE A 91 -3.86 5.49 3.21
CA PHE A 91 -5.26 5.70 3.60
C PHE A 91 -5.67 4.93 4.86
N THR A 92 -4.71 4.43 5.65
CA THR A 92 -4.94 3.66 6.89
C THR A 92 -5.87 4.37 7.88
N SER A 93 -5.84 5.70 7.96
CA SER A 93 -6.71 6.50 8.85
C SER A 93 -8.13 6.76 8.33
N ILE A 94 -8.44 6.40 7.08
CA ILE A 94 -9.75 6.67 6.46
C ILE A 94 -10.44 5.42 5.90
N TYR A 95 -9.82 4.25 6.05
CA TYR A 95 -10.50 2.99 5.75
C TYR A 95 -11.67 2.76 6.71
N GLY A 96 -12.74 2.17 6.20
CA GLY A 96 -13.91 1.86 7.01
C GLY A 96 -13.69 0.63 7.89
N GLU A 97 -14.57 0.49 8.88
CA GLU A 97 -14.46 -0.55 9.90
C GLU A 97 -14.65 -1.95 9.33
N ASN A 98 -15.49 -2.15 8.30
CA ASN A 98 -15.72 -3.48 7.73
C ASN A 98 -14.47 -3.97 6.98
N PHE A 99 -13.82 -3.10 6.19
CA PHE A 99 -12.57 -3.44 5.53
C PHE A 99 -11.46 -3.76 6.53
N LEU A 100 -11.25 -2.90 7.53
CA LEU A 100 -10.20 -3.12 8.52
C LEU A 100 -10.45 -4.39 9.35
N ARG A 101 -11.71 -4.66 9.73
CA ARG A 101 -12.07 -5.92 10.39
C ARG A 101 -11.76 -7.13 9.51
N MET A 102 -12.15 -7.10 8.23
CA MET A 102 -11.84 -8.17 7.28
C MET A 102 -10.32 -8.41 7.14
N VAL A 103 -9.53 -7.33 7.09
CA VAL A 103 -8.05 -7.44 7.07
C VAL A 103 -7.55 -8.13 8.34
N HIS A 104 -7.96 -7.66 9.52
CA HIS A 104 -7.47 -8.21 10.78
C HIS A 104 -7.94 -9.64 11.07
N ASP A 105 -9.12 -10.02 10.60
CA ASP A 105 -9.65 -11.38 10.77
C ASP A 105 -8.95 -12.40 9.88
N ARG A 106 -8.56 -12.01 8.66
CA ARG A 106 -8.03 -12.94 7.65
C ARG A 106 -6.54 -12.84 7.42
N TYR A 107 -5.90 -11.78 7.87
CA TYR A 107 -4.50 -11.51 7.59
C TYR A 107 -3.71 -11.25 8.87
N SER A 108 -2.48 -11.77 8.90
CA SER A 108 -1.52 -11.46 9.95
C SER A 108 -0.65 -10.28 9.55
N LEU A 109 -0.55 -9.26 10.40
CA LEU A 109 0.46 -8.21 10.25
C LEU A 109 1.85 -8.83 10.38
N ARG A 110 2.68 -8.68 9.34
CA ARG A 110 4.05 -9.23 9.29
C ARG A 110 5.10 -8.17 9.53
N PHE A 111 4.86 -6.96 9.06
CA PHE A 111 5.81 -5.86 9.16
C PHE A 111 5.08 -4.52 9.17
N GLU A 112 5.57 -3.59 9.99
CA GLU A 112 5.06 -2.22 10.05
C GLU A 112 6.24 -1.27 10.21
N VAL A 113 6.20 -0.17 9.46
CA VAL A 113 7.18 0.90 9.54
C VAL A 113 6.53 2.21 9.12
N ASP A 114 6.72 3.25 9.92
CA ASP A 114 6.02 4.53 9.76
C ASP A 114 4.49 4.33 9.68
N SER A 115 3.87 4.68 8.54
CA SER A 115 2.45 4.45 8.27
C SER A 115 2.19 3.24 7.37
N SER A 116 3.23 2.53 6.95
CA SER A 116 3.15 1.38 6.03
C SER A 116 2.98 0.10 6.81
N GLN A 117 1.91 -0.64 6.51
CA GLN A 117 1.55 -1.90 7.14
C GLN A 117 1.51 -3.01 6.09
N TYR A 118 2.20 -4.12 6.36
CA TYR A 118 2.25 -5.29 5.50
C TYR A 118 1.64 -6.51 6.18
N TYR A 119 0.64 -7.08 5.52
CA TYR A 119 -0.08 -8.24 5.99
C TYR A 119 0.02 -9.40 5.00
N VAL A 120 -0.05 -10.62 5.55
CA VAL A 120 -0.05 -11.88 4.79
C VAL A 120 -1.30 -12.67 5.15
N LEU A 121 -1.95 -13.26 4.15
CA LEU A 121 -3.16 -14.06 4.31
C LEU A 121 -2.91 -15.27 5.22
N ASN A 122 -3.82 -15.53 6.16
CA ASN A 122 -3.80 -16.70 7.02
C ASN A 122 -4.31 -17.92 6.23
N TYR A 123 -3.59 -19.04 6.31
CA TYR A 123 -3.98 -20.34 5.75
C TYR A 123 -4.50 -21.26 6.86
#